data_AF-A0A183BRX0-F1
#
_entry.id   AF-A0A183BRX0-F1
#
_cell.length_a   1.000
_cell.length_b   1.000
_cell.length_c   1.000
_cell.angle_alpha   90.00
_cell.angle_beta   90.00
_cell.angle_gamma   90.00
#
_symmetry.space_group_name_H-M   'P 1'
#
loop_
_entity.id
_entity.type
_entity.pdbx_description
1 polymer ?
#
loop_
_entity_poly.entity_id
_entity_poly.type
_entity_poly.pdbx_seq_one_letter_code
_entity_poly.pdbx_strand_id
1 'polypeptide(L)'
;MKRENVVGVFLPVFEAHRKEGSDGDAYNLTGLGKGGANISKLKRNYNKAVELLVELATLQTCFITLDEAIKVTNRRVNAIEHVIIPKIENTLTYIVTELDEMEREEFFRMKKIQAKKKRDRAIKETEEVLTLQQPDDGRAPKSLLEDEEDVPVLFT
;
A
#
# COMPACT_ATOMS: atom_id res chain seq x y z
N MET A 1 15.12 -24.12 -23.99
CA MET A 1 15.05 -22.69 -23.61
C MET A 1 15.06 -22.64 -22.10
N LYS A 2 16.21 -22.29 -21.52
CA LYS A 2 16.38 -22.23 -20.08
C LYS A 2 15.88 -20.86 -19.61
N ARG A 3 15.35 -20.78 -18.39
CA ARG A 3 14.92 -19.51 -17.79
C ARG A 3 15.81 -19.24 -16.60
N GLU A 4 16.36 -18.05 -16.53
CA GLU A 4 17.12 -17.57 -15.38
C GLU A 4 16.32 -16.48 -14.68
N ASN A 5 16.32 -16.50 -13.35
CA ASN A 5 15.66 -15.46 -12.57
C ASN A 5 16.72 -14.48 -12.08
N VAL A 6 16.60 -13.22 -12.51
CA VAL A 6 17.44 -12.13 -12.03
C VAL A 6 16.52 -11.07 -11.44
N VAL A 7 16.63 -10.87 -10.12
CA VAL A 7 15.92 -9.82 -9.37
C VAL A 7 14.39 -9.85 -9.62
N GLY A 8 13.80 -11.04 -9.69
CA GLY A 8 12.35 -11.23 -9.83
C GLY A 8 11.83 -11.13 -11.27
N VAL A 9 12.70 -10.92 -12.26
CA VAL A 9 12.37 -10.97 -13.68
C VAL A 9 12.90 -12.28 -14.28
N PHE A 10 12.02 -13.04 -14.93
CA PHE A 10 12.38 -14.28 -15.62
C PHE A 10 12.93 -13.97 -17.00
N LEU A 11 14.23 -14.18 -17.18
CA LEU A 11 14.95 -13.94 -18.42
C LEU A 11 15.04 -15.25 -19.25
N PRO A 12 14.74 -15.21 -20.55
CA PRO A 12 14.96 -16.34 -21.43
C PRO A 12 16.43 -16.46 -21.85
N VAL A 13 17.03 -17.63 -21.65
CA VAL A 13 18.40 -17.94 -22.07
C VAL A 13 18.37 -18.91 -23.25
N PHE A 14 19.05 -18.56 -24.35
CA PHE A 14 19.24 -19.45 -25.48
C PHE A 14 20.52 -20.26 -25.29
N GLU A 15 20.44 -21.56 -25.57
CA GLU A 15 21.57 -22.47 -25.57
C GLU A 15 21.69 -23.08 -26.97
N ALA A 16 22.89 -23.04 -27.54
CA ALA A 16 23.16 -23.64 -28.83
C ALA A 16 23.28 -25.17 -28.68
N HIS A 17 22.14 -25.87 -28.73
CA HIS A 17 22.14 -27.33 -28.75
C HIS A 17 22.51 -27.85 -30.12
N ARG A 18 23.70 -28.42 -30.20
CA ARG A 18 24.19 -29.14 -31.37
C ARG A 18 23.62 -30.57 -31.34
N LYS A 19 22.85 -30.94 -32.37
CA LYS A 19 22.34 -32.31 -32.49
C LYS A 19 23.47 -33.20 -32.99
N GLU A 20 24.18 -33.86 -32.07
CA GLU A 20 25.18 -34.86 -32.40
C GLU A 20 24.54 -35.91 -33.33
N GLY A 21 25.04 -35.96 -34.56
CA GLY A 21 24.51 -36.79 -35.64
C GLY A 21 23.98 -36.02 -36.87
N SER A 22 23.76 -34.71 -36.78
CA SER A 22 23.37 -33.87 -37.94
C SER A 22 24.47 -32.91 -38.41
N ASP A 23 25.65 -32.98 -37.81
CA ASP A 23 26.78 -32.11 -38.11
C ASP A 23 27.64 -32.57 -39.28
N GLY A 24 27.05 -32.56 -40.46
CA GLY A 24 27.83 -32.27 -41.66
C GLY A 24 27.93 -33.33 -42.72
N ASP A 25 27.06 -34.34 -42.75
CA ASP A 25 27.04 -35.26 -43.91
C ASP A 25 26.64 -34.59 -45.22
N ALA A 26 25.86 -33.50 -45.17
CA ALA A 26 25.51 -32.74 -46.38
C ALA A 26 26.72 -32.09 -47.08
N TYR A 27 27.79 -31.79 -46.32
CA TYR A 27 28.97 -31.11 -46.85
C TYR A 27 30.29 -31.90 -46.70
N ASN A 28 30.25 -33.12 -46.15
CA ASN A 28 31.45 -33.95 -45.96
C ASN A 28 32.19 -34.25 -47.28
N LEU A 29 31.46 -34.34 -48.41
CA LEU A 29 32.06 -34.54 -49.73
C LEU A 29 32.53 -33.25 -50.45
N THR A 30 32.27 -32.06 -49.90
CA THR A 30 32.63 -30.79 -50.59
C THR A 30 34.14 -30.51 -50.60
N GLY A 31 34.92 -31.31 -49.88
CA GLY A 31 36.38 -31.21 -49.80
C GLY A 31 37.17 -32.18 -50.68
N LEU A 32 36.54 -32.95 -51.58
CA LEU A 32 37.20 -33.98 -52.40
C LEU A 32 38.27 -33.44 -53.38
N GLY A 33 38.28 -32.13 -53.66
CA GLY A 33 39.33 -31.46 -54.45
C GLY A 33 40.44 -30.82 -53.59
N LYS A 34 41.33 -30.01 -54.19
CA LYS A 34 42.43 -29.30 -53.49
C LYS A 34 41.99 -28.23 -52.46
N GLY A 35 40.69 -28.09 -52.18
CA GLY A 35 40.10 -27.04 -51.34
C GLY A 35 39.58 -27.46 -49.97
N GLY A 36 39.58 -28.76 -49.63
CA GLY A 36 38.97 -29.28 -48.40
C GLY A 36 39.51 -28.66 -47.10
N ALA A 37 40.81 -28.32 -47.06
CA ALA A 37 41.43 -27.68 -45.90
C ALA A 37 40.85 -26.29 -45.60
N ASN A 38 40.54 -25.50 -46.64
CA ASN A 38 39.97 -24.16 -46.48
C ASN A 38 38.49 -24.22 -46.10
N ILE A 39 37.74 -25.18 -46.65
CA ILE A 39 36.33 -25.41 -46.31
C ILE A 39 36.19 -25.86 -44.84
N SER A 40 37.08 -26.73 -44.36
CA SER A 40 37.12 -27.14 -42.95
C SER A 40 37.44 -25.98 -42.01
N LYS A 41 38.34 -25.06 -42.41
CA LYS A 41 38.63 -23.83 -41.65
C LYS A 41 37.43 -22.89 -41.64
N LEU A 42 36.76 -22.70 -42.79
CA LEU A 42 35.55 -21.88 -42.90
C LEU A 42 34.43 -22.43 -42.00
N LYS A 43 34.16 -23.75 -42.03
CA LYS A 43 33.16 -24.40 -41.18
C LYS A 43 33.44 -24.15 -39.69
N ARG A 44 34.70 -24.27 -39.27
CA ARG A 44 35.10 -23.99 -37.87
C ARG A 44 34.87 -22.53 -37.49
N ASN A 45 35.22 -21.58 -38.35
CA ASN A 45 35.03 -20.15 -38.07
C ASN A 45 33.55 -19.77 -38.07
N TYR A 46 32.76 -20.35 -38.99
CA TYR A 46 31.32 -20.10 -39.07
C TYR A 46 30.59 -20.66 -37.84
N ASN A 47 30.96 -21.87 -37.39
CA ASN A 47 30.40 -22.44 -36.16
C ASN A 47 30.66 -21.55 -34.94
N LYS A 48 31.89 -21.04 -34.78
CA LYS A 48 32.22 -20.09 -33.71
C LYS A 48 31.42 -18.78 -33.83
N ALA A 49 31.22 -18.28 -35.05
CA ALA A 49 30.41 -17.08 -35.27
C ALA A 49 28.94 -17.30 -34.90
N VAL A 50 28.39 -18.48 -35.22
CA VAL A 50 27.01 -18.85 -34.86
C VAL A 50 26.86 -18.99 -33.34
N GLU A 51 27.82 -19.61 -32.65
CA GLU A 51 27.84 -19.68 -31.18
C GLU A 51 27.80 -18.28 -30.55
N LEU A 52 28.67 -17.36 -31.01
CA LEU A 52 28.68 -15.97 -30.55
C LEU A 52 27.38 -15.21 -30.86
N LEU A 53 26.75 -15.46 -32.01
CA LEU A 53 25.47 -14.85 -32.35
C LEU A 53 24.34 -15.33 -31.44
N VAL A 54 24.36 -16.59 -31.00
CA VAL A 54 23.38 -17.12 -30.05
C VAL A 54 23.55 -16.48 -28.66
N GLU A 55 24.80 -16.29 -28.22
CA GLU A 55 25.09 -15.54 -26.98
C GLU A 55 24.60 -14.09 -27.07
N LEU A 56 24.88 -13.41 -28.20
CA LEU A 56 24.45 -12.04 -28.42
C LEU A 56 22.92 -11.91 -28.47
N ALA A 57 22.23 -12.83 -29.15
CA ALA A 57 20.77 -12.87 -29.21
C ALA A 57 20.14 -13.08 -27.81
N THR A 58 20.79 -13.88 -26.96
CA THR A 58 20.40 -14.04 -25.56
C THR A 58 20.49 -12.71 -24.82
N LEU A 59 21.63 -12.03 -24.90
CA LEU A 59 21.83 -10.75 -24.22
C LEU A 59 20.83 -9.68 -24.71
N GLN A 60 20.59 -9.59 -26.02
CA GLN A 60 19.62 -8.63 -26.59
C GLN A 60 18.21 -8.88 -26.10
N THR A 61 17.76 -10.14 -26.09
CA THR A 61 16.40 -10.49 -25.64
C THR A 61 16.25 -10.23 -24.14
N CYS A 62 17.27 -10.55 -23.34
CA CYS A 62 17.30 -10.22 -21.92
C CYS A 62 17.23 -8.71 -21.68
N PHE A 63 17.96 -7.91 -22.47
CA PHE A 63 17.95 -6.45 -22.33
C PHE A 63 16.57 -5.83 -22.62
N ILE A 64 15.90 -6.27 -23.69
CA ILE A 64 14.56 -5.75 -24.04
C ILE A 64 13.52 -6.10 -22.97
N THR A 65 13.52 -7.35 -22.50
CA THR A 65 12.58 -7.82 -21.46
C THR A 65 12.81 -7.13 -20.12
N LEU A 66 14.08 -6.88 -19.75
CA LEU A 66 14.44 -6.17 -18.53
C LEU A 66 14.08 -4.68 -18.61
N ASP A 67 14.32 -4.02 -19.75
CA ASP A 67 13.94 -2.61 -19.95
C ASP A 67 12.42 -2.41 -19.81
N GLU A 68 11.61 -3.32 -20.33
CA GLU A 68 10.15 -3.28 -20.14
C GLU A 68 9.76 -3.42 -18.67
N ALA A 69 10.39 -4.35 -17.94
CA ALA A 69 10.14 -4.55 -16.51
C ALA A 69 10.51 -3.30 -15.67
N ILE A 70 11.63 -2.64 -16.01
CA ILE A 70 12.02 -1.37 -15.38
C ILE A 70 10.98 -0.28 -15.67
N LYS A 71 10.53 -0.13 -16.93
CA LYS A 71 9.51 0.86 -17.30
C LYS A 71 8.18 0.64 -16.58
N VAL A 72 7.76 -0.62 -16.40
CA VAL A 72 6.56 -0.95 -15.61
C VAL A 72 6.75 -0.56 -14.14
N THR A 73 7.91 -0.88 -13.56
CA THR A 73 8.23 -0.53 -12.17
C THR A 73 8.27 0.99 -11.97
N ASN A 74 8.92 1.75 -12.85
CA ASN A 74 8.96 3.21 -12.79
C ASN A 74 7.56 3.83 -12.90
N ARG A 75 6.71 3.33 -13.81
CA ARG A 75 5.31 3.79 -13.89
C ARG A 75 4.52 3.50 -12.61
N ARG A 76 4.77 2.35 -11.96
CA ARG A 76 4.14 2.00 -10.68
C ARG A 76 4.60 2.94 -9.56
N VAL A 77 5.90 3.21 -9.47
CA VAL A 77 6.46 4.17 -8.51
C VAL A 77 5.81 5.54 -8.71
N ASN A 78 5.76 6.05 -9.94
CA ASN A 78 5.16 7.34 -10.26
C ASN A 78 3.65 7.40 -9.92
N ALA A 79 2.91 6.31 -10.14
CA ALA A 79 1.50 6.22 -9.76
C ALA A 79 1.32 6.22 -8.23
N ILE A 80 2.21 5.54 -7.50
CA ILE A 80 2.19 5.54 -6.04
C ILE A 80 2.45 6.96 -5.52
N GLU A 81 3.52 7.60 -5.99
CA GLU A 81 3.97 8.91 -5.51
C GLU A 81 2.96 10.02 -5.82
N HIS A 82 2.42 10.07 -7.03
CA HIS A 82 1.60 11.20 -7.46
C HIS A 82 0.10 10.97 -7.43
N VAL A 83 -0.37 9.73 -7.26
CA VAL A 83 -1.81 9.42 -7.26
C VAL A 83 -2.26 8.74 -5.98
N ILE A 84 -1.56 7.71 -5.52
CA ILE A 84 -2.02 6.89 -4.38
C ILE A 84 -1.71 7.59 -3.06
N ILE A 85 -0.48 8.04 -2.84
CA ILE A 85 -0.08 8.73 -1.60
C ILE A 85 -0.97 9.96 -1.36
N PRO A 86 -1.15 10.90 -2.32
CA PRO A 86 -1.99 12.08 -2.08
C PRO A 86 -3.46 11.73 -1.79
N LYS A 87 -4.00 10.68 -2.40
CA LYS A 87 -5.37 10.22 -2.12
C LYS A 87 -5.54 9.69 -0.69
N ILE A 88 -4.54 8.93 -0.22
CA ILE A 88 -4.55 8.40 1.14
C ILE A 88 -4.39 9.54 2.15
N GLU A 89 -3.48 10.49 1.90
CA GLU A 89 -3.27 11.66 2.76
C GLU A 89 -4.52 12.55 2.87
N ASN A 90 -5.23 12.77 1.77
CA ASN A 90 -6.51 13.50 1.78
C ASN A 90 -7.57 12.75 2.60
N THR A 91 -7.63 11.42 2.45
CA THR A 91 -8.56 10.58 3.21
C THR A 91 -8.25 10.60 4.71
N LEU A 92 -6.95 10.56 5.06
CA LEU A 92 -6.51 10.67 6.45
C LEU A 92 -6.87 12.03 7.04
N THR A 93 -6.65 13.11 6.29
CA THR A 93 -7.00 14.47 6.72
C THR A 93 -8.51 14.60 6.94
N TYR A 94 -9.33 14.01 6.06
CA TYR A 94 -10.78 13.98 6.24
C TYR A 94 -11.19 13.25 7.52
N ILE A 95 -10.65 12.05 7.76
CA ILE A 95 -10.97 11.28 8.98
C ILE A 95 -10.58 12.05 10.24
N VAL A 96 -9.38 12.64 10.29
CA VAL A 96 -8.94 13.43 11.45
C VAL A 96 -9.85 14.63 11.68
N THR A 97 -10.22 15.34 10.61
CA THR A 97 -11.11 16.52 10.73
C THR A 97 -12.49 16.14 11.22
N GLU A 98 -13.06 15.03 10.74
CA GLU A 98 -14.36 14.53 11.20
C GLU A 98 -14.31 14.08 12.67
N LEU A 99 -13.26 13.38 13.09
CA LEU A 99 -13.08 12.98 14.48
C LEU A 99 -12.96 14.19 15.42
N ASP A 100 -12.16 15.20 15.03
CA ASP A 100 -12.01 16.43 15.81
C ASP A 100 -13.34 17.21 15.93
N GLU A 101 -14.16 17.21 14.87
CA GLU A 101 -15.47 17.87 14.91
C GLU A 101 -16.47 17.09 15.78
N MET A 102 -16.47 15.75 15.72
CA MET A 102 -17.26 14.90 16.62
C MET A 102 -16.87 15.14 18.09
N GLU A 103 -15.57 15.15 18.41
CA GLU A 103 -15.06 15.45 19.75
C GLU A 103 -15.46 16.87 20.21
N ARG A 104 -15.41 17.83 19.30
CA ARG A 104 -15.84 19.21 19.56
C ARG A 104 -17.32 19.27 19.91
N GLU A 105 -18.20 18.62 19.15
CA GLU A 105 -19.63 18.56 19.43
C GLU A 105 -19.93 17.92 20.80
N GLU A 106 -19.26 16.82 21.11
CA GLU A 106 -19.37 16.14 22.42
C GLU A 106 -18.90 17.05 23.56
N PHE A 107 -17.79 17.76 23.37
CA PHE A 107 -17.28 18.71 24.35
C PHE A 107 -18.27 19.85 24.63
N PHE A 108 -18.89 20.41 23.59
CA PHE A 108 -19.92 21.44 23.75
C PHE A 108 -21.16 20.91 24.47
N ARG A 109 -21.60 19.69 24.15
CA ARG A 109 -22.72 19.02 24.83
C ARG A 109 -22.44 18.85 26.32
N MET A 110 -21.26 18.34 26.66
CA MET A 110 -20.81 18.16 28.04
C MET A 110 -20.71 19.49 28.79
N LYS A 111 -20.15 20.53 28.16
CA LYS A 111 -20.06 21.87 28.75
C LYS A 111 -21.43 22.47 29.06
N LYS A 112 -22.43 22.28 28.19
CA LYS A 112 -23.79 22.76 28.41
C LYS A 112 -24.47 22.05 29.58
N ILE A 113 -24.30 20.72 29.69
CA ILE A 113 -24.83 19.93 30.80
C ILE A 113 -24.22 20.39 32.14
N GLN A 114 -22.89 20.56 32.19
CA GLN A 114 -22.22 21.06 33.39
C GLN A 114 -22.67 22.49 33.76
N ALA A 115 -22.84 23.37 32.77
CA ALA A 115 -23.33 24.73 33.01
C ALA A 115 -24.76 24.76 33.54
N LYS A 116 -25.63 23.86 33.04
CA LYS A 116 -27.00 23.68 33.56
C LYS A 116 -26.96 23.18 35.00
N LYS A 117 -26.24 22.08 35.27
CA LYS A 117 -26.09 21.51 36.61
C LYS A 117 -25.52 22.51 37.63
N LYS A 118 -24.59 23.38 37.21
CA LYS A 118 -24.04 24.45 38.07
C LYS A 118 -25.07 25.55 38.36
N ARG A 119 -25.89 25.95 37.36
CA ARG A 119 -26.99 26.90 37.57
C ARG A 119 -28.04 26.34 38.53
N ASP A 120 -28.47 25.11 38.28
CA ASP A 120 -29.50 24.45 39.09
C ASP A 120 -29.04 24.31 40.54
N ARG A 121 -27.75 23.98 40.77
CA ARG A 121 -27.16 23.96 42.12
C ARG A 121 -27.15 25.33 42.79
N ALA A 122 -26.76 26.39 42.07
CA ALA A 122 -26.76 27.75 42.61
C ALA A 122 -28.17 28.24 42.96
N ILE A 123 -29.18 27.86 42.15
CA ILE A 123 -30.60 28.18 42.43
C ILE A 123 -31.05 27.43 43.69
N LYS A 124 -30.79 26.11 43.80
CA LYS A 124 -31.10 25.33 45.01
C LYS A 124 -30.43 25.94 46.26
N GLU A 125 -29.15 26.30 46.19
CA GLU A 125 -28.44 26.96 47.30
C GLU A 125 -29.10 28.30 47.68
N THR A 126 -29.55 29.12 46.72
CA THR A 126 -30.28 30.36 47.03
C THR A 126 -31.66 30.11 47.65
N GLU A 127 -32.39 29.09 47.20
CA GLU A 127 -33.69 28.71 47.76
C GLU A 127 -33.57 28.14 49.18
N GLU A 128 -32.51 27.37 49.46
CA GLU A 128 -32.18 26.89 50.80
C GLU A 128 -31.84 28.04 51.76
N VAL A 129 -31.06 29.03 51.33
CA VAL A 129 -30.76 30.21 52.16
C VAL A 129 -32.00 31.06 52.42
N LEU A 130 -32.89 31.23 51.42
CA LEU A 130 -34.16 31.95 51.57
C LEU A 130 -35.14 31.23 52.51
N THR A 131 -35.16 29.89 52.48
CA THR A 131 -36.01 29.10 53.39
C THR A 131 -35.51 29.08 54.83
N LEU A 132 -34.21 29.25 55.07
CA LEU A 132 -33.62 29.39 56.41
C LEU A 132 -33.81 30.79 57.03
N GLN A 133 -34.13 31.81 56.23
CA GLN A 133 -34.36 33.19 56.71
C GLN A 133 -35.84 33.50 57.03
N GLN A 134 -36.78 32.61 56.71
CA GLN A 134 -38.18 32.78 57.14
C GLN A 134 -38.34 32.36 58.60
N PRO A 135 -38.98 33.19 59.45
CA PRO A 135 -39.26 32.82 60.83
C PRO A 135 -40.23 31.63 60.88
N ASP A 136 -39.96 30.72 61.80
CA ASP A 136 -40.59 29.41 61.97
C ASP A 136 -42.09 29.51 62.30
N ASP A 137 -42.93 29.52 61.25
CA ASP A 137 -44.37 29.29 61.34
C ASP A 137 -44.71 27.88 60.77
N GLY A 138 -44.29 26.85 61.50
CA GLY A 138 -44.99 25.55 61.62
C GLY A 138 -45.34 24.79 60.34
N ARG A 139 -44.35 24.33 59.55
CA ARG A 139 -44.61 23.50 58.35
C ARG A 139 -43.92 22.13 58.37
N ALA A 140 -44.67 21.13 57.89
CA ALA A 140 -44.37 19.69 57.86
C ALA A 140 -42.99 19.34 57.23
N PRO A 141 -42.36 18.22 57.64
CA PRO A 141 -41.04 17.83 57.15
C PRO A 141 -41.07 17.53 55.64
N LYS A 142 -40.12 18.08 54.90
CA LYS A 142 -39.93 17.81 53.46
C LYS A 142 -39.53 16.34 53.26
N SER A 143 -40.21 15.63 52.35
CA SER A 143 -39.88 14.24 51.99
C SER A 143 -38.51 14.16 51.30
N LEU A 144 -37.62 13.32 51.85
CA LEU A 144 -36.24 13.08 51.41
C LEU A 144 -36.13 12.25 50.11
N LEU A 145 -37.24 11.98 49.42
CA LEU A 145 -37.34 10.99 48.33
C LEU A 145 -37.42 11.61 46.92
N GLU A 146 -37.45 12.94 46.78
CA GLU A 146 -37.59 13.61 45.47
C GLU A 146 -36.25 14.02 44.83
N ASP A 147 -35.10 13.79 45.49
CA ASP A 147 -33.77 14.19 44.99
C ASP A 147 -33.02 13.07 44.20
N GLU A 148 -33.60 11.87 44.02
CA GLU A 148 -32.90 10.74 43.36
C GLU A 148 -33.14 10.57 41.85
N GLU A 149 -34.04 11.30 41.21
CA GLU A 149 -34.28 11.17 39.76
C GLU A 149 -33.63 12.27 38.92
N ASP A 150 -32.30 12.37 38.97
CA ASP A 150 -31.53 13.06 37.94
C ASP A 150 -30.23 12.29 37.66
N VAL A 151 -30.38 10.99 37.38
CA VAL A 151 -29.32 10.21 36.73
C VAL A 151 -29.52 10.37 35.22
N PRO A 152 -28.75 11.23 34.52
CA PRO A 152 -28.77 11.20 33.07
C PRO A 152 -28.20 9.86 32.63
N VAL A 153 -29.06 9.03 32.01
CA VAL A 153 -28.66 7.76 31.40
C VAL A 153 -27.62 8.10 30.33
N LEU A 154 -26.35 7.85 30.66
CA LEU A 154 -25.23 7.96 29.75
C LEU A 154 -25.16 6.64 28.97
N PHE A 155 -25.41 6.76 27.67
CA PHE A 155 -25.27 5.74 26.62
C PHE A 155 -26.35 4.63 26.56
N THR A 156 -27.08 4.64 25.44
CA THR A 156 -27.22 3.45 24.57
C THR A 156 -26.52 3.73 23.26
#